data_AF-A5CY76-F1
#
_entry.id   AF-A5CY76-F1
#
_cell.length_a   1.000
_cell.length_b   1.000
_cell.length_c   1.000
_cell.angle_alpha   90.00
_cell.angle_beta   90.00
_cell.angle_gamma   90.00
#
_symmetry.space_group_name_H-M   'P 1'
#
loop_
_entity.id
_entity.type
_entity.pdbx_description
1 polymer ?
#
loop_
_entity_poly.entity_id
_entity_poly.type
_entity_poly.pdbx_seq_one_letter_code
_entity_poly.pdbx_strand_id
1 'polypeptide(L)'
;MLERIPPQNIDAEQSVLGAILLDREAIYKVLRILKPEDFYRESHKVIYEAMLSLNESGRPVDLITVSERLRQQGDLEKAGGVAYIASLAEMVPTAANVEYYARIVEEKSLLRTLIQLSTRLAGRGYEEGEEPEKLIAEAEQMLMELGSRRAAAALYSIKDIFLETFKHLEFLYNNRGSITGVPTPFSDLDRICCGLQPSDLIIIAGRPSMGKTSLGLCIGYSAALKHNIPVAIFSLEMSKEQLVQRILCAEAMVDQHRIRTGELDEDDWQKLHETAGKLAKAPIYIDDTAAITVRQVRAKARQLQAEKGLGLIVIDYLQLMQGSRRPENRQQEISEISRSLKGLAKELNVPVLALAQLSRSVEQRPNKRPVMSDLRESGSLEQDADLIMFIYRDEYYNRDSDKKGIAEIIISKHRNGPVGVVELGFLKEFTKFVPLIKNMEEG
;
A
#
# COMPACT_ATOMS: atom_id res chain seq x y z
N MET A 1 15.49 -41.43 -1.94
CA MET A 1 15.89 -40.01 -1.76
C MET A 1 17.03 -40.00 -0.76
N LEU A 2 18.16 -39.38 -1.09
CA LEU A 2 19.26 -39.15 -0.12
C LEU A 2 18.69 -38.51 1.15
N GLU A 3 19.03 -39.03 2.33
CA GLU A 3 18.72 -38.40 3.62
C GLU A 3 19.29 -36.99 3.63
N ARG A 4 18.44 -36.00 3.36
CA ARG A 4 18.79 -34.58 3.44
C ARG A 4 18.53 -34.12 4.86
N ILE A 5 19.59 -33.75 5.56
CA ILE A 5 19.52 -33.16 6.88
C ILE A 5 18.85 -31.77 6.73
N PRO A 6 17.85 -31.42 7.56
CA PRO A 6 17.23 -30.11 7.53
C PRO A 6 18.28 -28.99 7.70
N PRO A 7 18.12 -27.82 7.05
CA PRO A 7 19.03 -26.69 7.20
C PRO A 7 19.24 -26.28 8.66
N GLN A 8 20.50 -26.29 9.09
CA GLN A 8 20.90 -25.99 10.47
C GLN A 8 22.31 -25.39 10.50
N ASN A 9 22.63 -24.67 11.56
CA ASN A 9 24.00 -24.26 11.88
C ASN A 9 24.17 -24.32 13.41
N ILE A 10 24.70 -25.45 13.88
CA ILE A 10 24.85 -25.70 15.32
C ILE A 10 25.86 -24.75 15.95
N ASP A 11 26.96 -24.44 15.26
CA ASP A 11 28.00 -23.54 15.77
C ASP A 11 27.44 -22.13 15.99
N ALA A 12 26.57 -21.66 15.11
CA ALA A 12 25.87 -20.38 15.26
C ALA A 12 24.89 -20.41 16.44
N GLU A 13 24.13 -21.49 16.62
CA GLU A 13 23.24 -21.66 17.78
C GLU A 13 24.03 -21.64 19.10
N GLN A 14 25.15 -22.37 19.15
CA GLN A 14 26.02 -22.40 20.33
C GLN A 14 26.62 -21.02 20.61
N SER A 15 27.06 -20.31 19.57
CA SER A 15 27.60 -18.95 19.67
C SER A 15 26.56 -17.94 20.18
N VAL A 16 25.28 -18.10 19.81
CA VAL A 16 24.20 -17.25 20.31
C VAL A 16 23.95 -17.50 21.80
N LEU A 17 23.77 -18.76 22.19
CA LEU A 17 23.50 -19.10 23.60
C LEU A 17 24.67 -18.74 24.50
N GLY A 18 25.89 -19.01 24.07
CA GLY A 18 27.09 -18.65 24.81
C GLY A 18 27.27 -17.14 24.94
N ALA A 19 26.97 -16.36 23.89
CA ALA A 19 27.06 -14.91 23.96
C ALA A 19 26.08 -14.32 24.99
N ILE A 20 24.89 -14.91 25.11
CA ILE A 20 23.90 -14.53 26.14
C ILE A 20 24.42 -14.84 27.55
N LEU A 21 25.14 -15.96 27.74
CA LEU A 21 25.72 -16.32 29.04
C LEU A 21 26.88 -15.39 29.45
N LEU A 22 27.61 -14.84 28.47
CA LEU A 22 28.76 -13.96 28.69
C LEU A 22 28.39 -12.49 28.84
N ASP A 23 27.43 -12.01 28.05
CA ASP A 23 27.00 -10.62 28.00
C ASP A 23 25.49 -10.49 28.27
N ARG A 24 25.16 -9.85 29.40
CA ARG A 24 23.77 -9.62 29.82
C ARG A 24 22.97 -8.80 28.80
N GLU A 25 23.60 -7.93 28.02
CA GLU A 25 22.91 -7.12 27.01
C GLU A 25 22.60 -7.90 25.72
N ALA A 26 23.34 -8.98 25.46
CA ALA A 26 23.19 -9.77 24.24
C ALA A 26 21.78 -10.36 24.11
N ILE A 27 21.13 -10.72 25.22
CA ILE A 27 19.77 -11.25 25.21
C ILE A 27 18.75 -10.28 24.57
N TYR A 28 18.89 -8.98 24.78
CA TYR A 28 17.95 -7.99 24.22
C TYR A 28 18.10 -7.86 22.69
N LYS A 29 19.30 -8.09 22.17
CA LYS A 29 19.57 -8.10 20.73
C LYS A 29 19.02 -9.37 20.10
N VAL A 30 19.24 -10.52 20.73
CA VAL A 30 18.78 -11.82 20.23
C VAL A 30 17.27 -11.97 20.30
N LEU A 31 16.62 -11.47 21.36
CA LEU A 31 15.17 -11.54 21.55
C LEU A 31 14.38 -10.84 20.42
N ARG A 32 14.99 -9.87 19.74
CA ARG A 32 14.40 -9.20 18.56
C ARG A 32 14.46 -10.04 17.29
N ILE A 33 15.34 -11.03 17.23
CA ILE A 33 15.69 -11.79 16.02
C ILE A 33 15.16 -13.23 16.13
N LEU A 34 15.33 -13.88 17.29
CA LEU A 34 15.09 -15.31 17.47
C LEU A 34 14.01 -15.60 18.51
N LYS A 35 13.20 -16.61 18.19
CA LYS A 35 12.29 -17.31 19.10
C LYS A 35 12.84 -18.71 19.44
N PRO A 36 12.36 -19.35 20.52
CA PRO A 36 12.77 -20.71 20.87
C PRO A 36 12.66 -21.72 19.72
N GLU A 37 11.63 -21.60 18.89
CA GLU A 37 11.39 -22.52 17.77
C GLU A 37 12.39 -22.36 16.62
N ASP A 38 13.21 -21.31 16.64
CA ASP A 38 14.23 -21.06 15.62
C ASP A 38 15.51 -21.90 15.83
N PHE A 39 15.69 -22.47 17.01
CA PHE A 39 16.77 -23.40 17.29
C PHE A 39 16.43 -24.80 16.74
N TYR A 40 17.38 -25.42 16.04
CA TYR A 40 17.20 -26.77 15.53
C TYR A 40 17.31 -27.83 16.62
N ARG A 41 18.27 -27.66 17.55
CA ARG A 41 18.44 -28.62 18.64
C ARG A 41 17.43 -28.36 19.76
N GLU A 42 16.74 -29.42 20.16
CA GLU A 42 15.79 -29.35 21.28
C GLU A 42 16.48 -28.91 22.58
N SER A 43 17.73 -29.33 22.81
CA SER A 43 18.52 -28.87 23.96
C SER A 43 18.75 -27.36 23.94
N HIS A 44 19.01 -26.77 22.77
CA HIS A 44 19.21 -25.32 22.62
C HIS A 44 17.91 -24.53 22.83
N LYS A 45 16.79 -25.07 22.33
CA LYS A 45 15.46 -24.51 22.56
C LYS A 45 15.14 -24.42 24.04
N VAL A 46 15.31 -25.53 24.77
CA VAL A 46 15.09 -25.60 26.23
C VAL A 46 15.98 -24.62 26.99
N ILE A 47 17.27 -24.50 26.60
CA ILE A 47 18.18 -23.53 27.21
C ILE A 47 17.71 -22.09 26.97
N TYR A 48 17.33 -21.75 25.74
CA TYR A 48 16.86 -20.41 25.39
C TYR A 48 15.55 -20.06 26.10
N GLU A 49 14.60 -20.99 26.22
CA GLU A 49 13.37 -20.80 27.01
C GLU A 49 13.67 -20.49 28.48
N ALA A 50 14.62 -21.20 29.08
CA ALA A 50 15.06 -20.91 30.44
C ALA A 50 15.70 -19.51 30.56
N MET A 51 16.53 -19.10 29.59
CA MET A 51 17.11 -17.75 29.53
C MET A 51 16.04 -16.66 29.42
N LEU A 52 15.03 -16.85 28.57
CA LEU A 52 13.91 -15.93 28.43
C LEU A 52 13.11 -15.80 29.73
N SER A 53 12.78 -16.92 30.38
CA SER A 53 12.04 -16.94 31.65
C SER A 53 12.80 -16.22 32.78
N LEU A 54 14.12 -16.36 32.83
CA LEU A 54 14.97 -15.63 33.78
C LEU A 54 14.96 -14.13 33.51
N ASN A 55 15.07 -13.73 32.24
CA ASN A 55 15.02 -12.32 31.86
C ASN A 55 13.65 -11.68 32.15
N GLU A 56 12.55 -12.38 31.89
CA GLU A 56 11.19 -11.92 32.22
C GLU A 56 10.98 -11.73 33.72
N SER A 57 11.59 -12.58 34.54
CA SER A 57 11.58 -12.46 36.00
C SER A 57 12.60 -11.45 36.55
N GLY A 58 13.28 -10.70 35.68
CA GLY A 58 14.26 -9.68 36.03
C GLY A 58 15.56 -10.23 36.64
N ARG A 59 15.80 -11.54 36.55
CA ARG A 59 17.00 -12.19 37.07
C ARG A 59 18.13 -12.13 36.05
N PRO A 60 19.40 -12.08 36.49
CA PRO A 60 20.52 -12.18 35.57
C PRO A 60 20.49 -13.54 34.86
N VAL A 61 20.94 -13.55 33.60
CA VAL A 61 21.05 -14.74 32.77
C VAL A 61 22.53 -15.07 32.65
N ASP A 62 22.97 -16.07 33.39
CA ASP A 62 24.36 -16.55 33.45
C ASP A 62 24.37 -18.08 33.66
N LEU A 63 25.56 -18.69 33.60
CA LEU A 63 25.71 -20.14 33.72
C LEU A 63 25.04 -20.71 34.98
N ILE A 64 25.16 -20.02 36.12
CA ILE A 64 24.67 -20.51 37.41
C ILE A 64 23.14 -20.44 37.45
N THR A 65 22.58 -19.27 37.11
CA THR A 65 21.14 -19.02 37.12
C THR A 65 20.38 -19.87 36.11
N VAL A 66 20.92 -20.04 34.89
CA VAL A 66 20.35 -20.92 33.87
C VAL A 66 20.40 -22.38 34.32
N SER A 67 21.53 -22.85 34.86
CA SER A 67 21.65 -24.23 35.35
C SER A 67 20.68 -24.53 36.50
N GLU A 68 20.52 -23.59 37.43
CA GLU A 68 19.60 -23.72 38.55
C GLU A 68 18.14 -23.71 38.08
N ARG A 69 17.80 -22.84 37.12
CA ARG A 69 16.46 -22.78 36.54
C ARG A 69 16.08 -24.09 35.86
N LEU A 70 16.98 -24.62 35.02
CA LEU A 70 16.80 -25.90 34.34
C LEU A 70 16.71 -27.07 35.33
N ARG A 71 17.46 -27.02 36.45
CA ARG A 71 17.37 -28.02 37.52
C ARG A 71 16.01 -27.99 38.21
N GLN A 72 15.49 -26.81 38.53
CA GLN A 72 14.18 -26.65 39.18
C GLN A 72 13.03 -27.12 38.29
N GLN A 73 13.17 -26.98 36.97
CA GLN A 73 12.18 -27.47 35.99
C GLN A 73 12.32 -28.96 35.66
N GLY A 74 13.43 -29.61 36.08
CA GLY A 74 13.72 -31.00 35.75
C GLY A 74 14.24 -31.22 34.32
N ASP A 75 14.62 -30.15 33.62
CA ASP A 75 15.05 -30.17 32.21
C ASP A 75 16.57 -30.09 32.04
N LEU A 76 17.35 -30.04 33.13
CA LEU A 76 18.82 -29.92 33.09
C LEU A 76 19.49 -31.04 32.27
N GLU A 77 19.01 -32.28 32.39
CA GLU A 77 19.54 -33.41 31.61
C GLU A 77 19.19 -33.28 30.11
N LYS A 78 18.00 -32.76 29.78
CA LYS A 78 17.60 -32.50 28.38
C LYS A 78 18.45 -31.38 27.74
N ALA A 79 18.93 -30.45 28.55
CA ALA A 79 19.85 -29.39 28.13
C ALA A 79 21.30 -29.88 27.96
N GLY A 80 21.62 -31.15 28.25
CA GLY A 80 22.98 -31.70 28.18
C GLY A 80 23.81 -31.53 29.46
N GLY A 81 23.17 -31.13 30.56
CA GLY A 81 23.80 -30.95 31.86
C GLY A 81 24.63 -29.68 31.99
N VAL A 82 25.15 -29.44 33.20
CA VAL A 82 25.94 -28.23 33.53
C VAL A 82 27.20 -28.13 32.67
N ALA A 83 27.83 -29.28 32.37
CA ALA A 83 29.05 -29.32 31.56
C ALA A 83 28.82 -28.80 30.12
N TYR A 84 27.66 -29.08 29.53
CA TYR A 84 27.34 -28.57 28.20
C TYR A 84 27.05 -27.07 28.22
N ILE A 85 26.31 -26.58 29.21
CA ILE A 85 26.03 -25.14 29.32
C ILE A 85 27.33 -24.36 29.55
N ALA A 86 28.27 -24.92 30.32
CA ALA A 86 29.59 -24.33 30.51
C ALA A 86 30.39 -24.28 29.19
N SER A 87 30.35 -25.32 28.36
CA SER A 87 31.07 -25.32 27.08
C SER A 87 30.49 -24.32 26.07
N LEU A 88 29.18 -24.00 26.14
CA LEU A 88 28.59 -22.95 25.32
C LEU A 88 29.26 -21.58 25.54
N ALA A 89 29.61 -21.27 26.79
CA ALA A 89 30.29 -20.01 27.11
C ALA A 89 31.72 -19.96 26.54
N GLU A 90 32.38 -21.11 26.37
CA GLU A 90 33.74 -21.20 25.81
C GLU A 90 33.77 -21.17 24.27
N MET A 91 32.69 -21.59 23.61
CA MET A 91 32.62 -21.70 22.14
C MET A 91 32.44 -20.36 21.42
N VAL A 92 32.18 -19.27 22.13
CA VAL A 92 31.85 -17.97 21.52
C VAL A 92 33.11 -17.21 21.16
N PRO A 93 33.37 -16.92 19.87
CA PRO A 93 34.56 -16.17 19.47
C PRO A 93 34.54 -14.72 19.98
N THR A 94 33.35 -14.11 19.99
CA THR A 94 33.09 -12.78 20.56
C THR A 94 31.59 -12.56 20.75
N ALA A 95 31.19 -12.09 21.94
CA ALA A 95 29.80 -11.73 22.23
C ALA A 95 29.31 -10.53 21.39
N ALA A 96 30.22 -9.71 20.85
CA ALA A 96 29.87 -8.54 20.04
C ALA A 96 29.16 -8.91 18.72
N ASN A 97 29.41 -10.11 18.19
CA ASN A 97 28.84 -10.57 16.91
C ASN A 97 27.54 -11.37 17.09
N VAL A 98 26.91 -11.33 18.27
CA VAL A 98 25.71 -12.13 18.57
C VAL A 98 24.57 -11.91 17.56
N GLU A 99 24.38 -10.69 17.06
CA GLU A 99 23.35 -10.40 16.04
C GLU A 99 23.63 -11.11 14.71
N TYR A 100 24.90 -11.22 14.32
CA TYR A 100 25.30 -11.92 13.10
C TYR A 100 25.01 -13.41 13.22
N TYR A 101 25.39 -14.03 14.34
CA TYR A 101 25.08 -15.45 14.59
C TYR A 101 23.57 -15.69 14.70
N ALA A 102 22.83 -14.78 15.35
CA ALA A 102 21.38 -14.86 15.45
C ALA A 102 20.71 -14.83 14.07
N ARG A 103 21.17 -13.96 13.16
CA ARG A 103 20.67 -13.93 11.76
C ARG A 103 20.94 -15.22 11.00
N ILE A 104 22.08 -15.88 11.24
CA ILE A 104 22.36 -17.19 10.63
C ILE A 104 21.35 -18.24 11.11
N VAL A 105 21.06 -18.29 12.42
CA VAL A 105 20.07 -19.21 12.99
C VAL A 105 18.68 -18.90 12.43
N GLU A 106 18.29 -17.62 12.36
CA GLU A 106 17.02 -17.16 11.79
C GLU A 106 16.88 -17.60 10.33
N GLU A 107 17.92 -17.41 9.51
CA GLU A 107 17.93 -17.83 8.11
C GLU A 107 17.73 -19.35 7.98
N LYS A 108 18.41 -20.15 8.80
CA LYS A 108 18.24 -21.61 8.77
C LYS A 108 16.86 -22.04 9.28
N SER A 109 16.32 -21.38 10.30
CA SER A 109 14.94 -21.59 10.75
C SER A 109 13.94 -21.33 9.62
N LEU A 110 14.06 -20.20 8.94
CA LEU A 110 13.20 -19.83 7.81
C LEU A 110 13.23 -20.89 6.70
N LEU A 111 14.43 -21.38 6.34
CA LEU A 111 14.58 -22.46 5.36
C LEU A 111 13.89 -23.75 5.83
N ARG A 112 13.99 -24.12 7.12
CA ARG A 112 13.29 -25.29 7.67
C ARG A 112 11.78 -25.12 7.59
N THR A 113 11.26 -23.95 7.95
CA THR A 113 9.81 -23.69 7.89
C THR A 113 9.30 -23.73 6.45
N LEU A 114 10.06 -23.21 5.48
CA LEU A 114 9.70 -23.30 4.06
C LEU A 114 9.67 -24.76 3.56
N ILE A 115 10.63 -25.58 3.97
CA ILE A 115 10.65 -27.01 3.63
C ILE A 115 9.43 -27.71 4.24
N GLN A 116 9.16 -27.50 5.53
CA GLN A 116 7.99 -28.08 6.20
C GLN A 116 6.68 -27.68 5.53
N LEU A 117 6.54 -26.40 5.15
CA LEU A 117 5.38 -25.90 4.43
C LEU A 117 5.23 -26.58 3.06
N SER A 118 6.31 -26.69 2.30
CA SER A 118 6.31 -27.35 0.99
C SER A 118 5.94 -28.83 1.11
N THR A 119 6.47 -29.54 2.10
CA THR A 119 6.12 -30.94 2.37
C THR A 119 4.66 -31.10 2.77
N ARG A 120 4.14 -30.21 3.61
CA ARG A 120 2.73 -30.23 4.02
C ARG A 120 1.78 -29.96 2.85
N LEU A 121 2.10 -28.96 2.02
CA LEU A 121 1.30 -28.63 0.83
C LEU A 121 1.36 -29.76 -0.21
N ALA A 122 2.53 -30.35 -0.41
CA ALA A 122 2.68 -31.50 -1.31
C ALA A 122 1.84 -32.69 -0.81
N GLY A 123 1.86 -33.00 0.49
CA GLY A 123 1.06 -34.07 1.09
C GLY A 123 -0.44 -33.88 0.86
N ARG A 124 -0.96 -32.68 1.17
CA ARG A 124 -2.38 -32.35 0.97
C ARG A 124 -2.80 -32.33 -0.50
N GLY A 125 -1.89 -31.96 -1.40
CA GLY A 125 -2.15 -32.04 -2.84
C GLY A 125 -2.40 -33.47 -3.36
N TYR A 126 -2.03 -34.50 -2.60
CA TYR A 126 -2.35 -35.90 -2.89
C TYR A 126 -3.57 -36.44 -2.14
N GLU A 127 -4.14 -35.69 -1.18
CA GLU A 127 -5.33 -36.12 -0.43
C GLU A 127 -6.60 -35.88 -1.28
N GLU A 128 -7.38 -36.93 -1.51
CA GLU A 128 -8.66 -36.82 -2.23
C GLU A 128 -9.72 -36.11 -1.36
N GLY A 129 -10.26 -34.99 -1.85
CA GLY A 129 -11.41 -34.31 -1.24
C GLY A 129 -11.21 -32.84 -0.82
N GLU A 130 -10.01 -32.28 -0.95
CA GLU A 130 -9.79 -30.84 -0.71
C GLU A 130 -10.07 -29.99 -1.96
N GLU A 131 -10.78 -28.87 -1.76
CA GLU A 131 -10.95 -27.85 -2.81
C GLU A 131 -9.62 -27.13 -3.06
N PRO A 132 -9.10 -27.09 -4.29
CA PRO A 132 -7.83 -26.43 -4.62
C PRO A 132 -7.74 -24.98 -4.15
N GLU A 133 -8.86 -24.24 -4.19
CA GLU A 133 -8.94 -22.85 -3.75
C GLU A 133 -8.66 -22.68 -2.24
N LYS A 134 -9.09 -23.64 -1.41
CA LYS A 134 -8.81 -23.63 0.04
C LYS A 134 -7.33 -23.87 0.31
N LEU A 135 -6.73 -24.83 -0.40
CA LEU A 135 -5.31 -25.14 -0.26
C LEU A 135 -4.43 -23.95 -0.66
N ILE A 136 -4.79 -23.24 -1.73
CA ILE A 136 -4.12 -22.00 -2.17
C ILE A 136 -4.27 -20.90 -1.11
N ALA A 137 -5.48 -20.67 -0.60
CA ALA A 137 -5.72 -19.63 0.41
C ALA A 137 -4.93 -19.87 1.71
N GLU A 138 -4.83 -21.11 2.16
CA GLU A 138 -4.03 -21.48 3.32
C GLU A 138 -2.52 -21.35 3.07
N ALA A 139 -2.04 -21.72 1.88
CA ALA A 139 -0.66 -21.52 1.47
C ALA A 139 -0.30 -20.02 1.49
N GLU A 140 -1.17 -19.17 0.94
CA GLU A 140 -1.01 -17.71 0.98
C GLU A 140 -0.98 -17.16 2.41
N GLN A 141 -1.85 -17.66 3.30
CA GLN A 141 -1.89 -17.21 4.69
C GLN A 141 -0.58 -17.55 5.42
N MET A 142 -0.11 -18.79 5.30
CA MET A 142 1.13 -19.23 5.94
C MET A 142 2.36 -18.51 5.37
N LEU A 143 2.42 -18.26 4.05
CA LEU A 143 3.48 -17.45 3.44
C LEU A 143 3.44 -15.99 3.94
N MET A 144 2.26 -15.45 4.19
CA MET A 144 2.10 -14.10 4.72
C MET A 144 2.56 -14.00 6.18
N GLU A 145 2.30 -15.02 7.00
CA GLU A 145 2.82 -15.13 8.38
C GLU A 145 4.35 -15.24 8.42
N LEU A 146 4.97 -15.90 7.43
CA LEU A 146 6.43 -15.91 7.27
C LEU A 146 6.99 -14.54 6.86
N GLY A 147 6.29 -13.82 5.99
CA GLY A 147 6.67 -12.46 5.57
C GLY A 147 6.53 -11.42 6.69
N SER A 148 5.60 -11.60 7.62
CA SER A 148 5.34 -10.67 8.72
C SER A 148 6.39 -10.73 9.85
N ARG A 149 7.11 -11.84 10.03
CA ARG A 149 8.23 -11.94 10.99
C ARG A 149 9.32 -10.89 10.74
N ARG A 150 9.58 -10.52 9.48
CA ARG A 150 10.53 -9.44 9.12
C ARG A 150 9.96 -8.04 9.28
N ALA A 151 8.65 -7.89 9.40
CA ALA A 151 7.94 -6.61 9.37
C ALA A 151 7.44 -6.16 10.75
N ALA A 152 8.03 -6.68 11.84
CA ALA A 152 7.77 -6.17 13.18
C ALA A 152 8.36 -4.76 13.32
N ALA A 153 7.47 -3.77 13.22
CA ALA A 153 7.62 -2.34 13.51
C ALA A 153 8.96 -1.90 14.13
N ALA A 154 9.85 -1.36 13.30
CA ALA A 154 10.97 -0.58 13.78
C ALA A 154 10.44 0.73 14.37
N LEU A 155 10.53 0.90 15.70
CA LEU A 155 10.45 2.22 16.31
C LEU A 155 11.70 2.99 15.88
N TYR A 156 11.52 4.10 15.17
CA TYR A 156 12.62 4.96 14.74
C TYR A 156 12.84 6.06 15.78
N SER A 157 14.10 6.41 16.07
CA SER A 157 14.37 7.59 16.88
C SER A 157 14.14 8.85 16.06
N ILE A 158 13.65 9.92 16.69
CA ILE A 158 13.45 11.22 16.02
C ILE A 158 14.76 11.71 15.38
N LYS A 159 15.91 11.41 16.01
CA LYS A 159 17.24 11.75 15.50
C LYS A 159 17.53 11.14 14.13
N ASP A 160 17.09 9.90 13.89
CA ASP A 160 17.32 9.21 12.63
C ASP A 160 16.45 9.79 11.51
N ILE A 161 15.23 10.25 11.85
CA ILE A 161 14.27 10.87 10.91
C ILE A 161 14.72 12.30 10.53
N PHE A 162 15.38 13.01 11.44
CA PHE A 162 15.76 14.41 11.21
C PHE A 162 16.69 14.58 10.00
N LEU A 163 17.67 13.71 9.81
CA LEU A 163 18.62 13.86 8.72
C LEU A 163 17.93 13.85 7.35
N GLU A 164 16.95 12.96 7.16
CA GLU A 164 16.17 12.86 5.92
C GLU A 164 15.19 14.03 5.78
N THR A 165 14.54 14.41 6.88
CA THR A 165 13.59 15.53 6.92
C THR A 165 14.26 16.85 6.54
N PHE A 166 15.45 17.14 7.10
CA PHE A 166 16.16 18.39 6.80
C PHE A 166 16.67 18.44 5.36
N LYS A 167 17.11 17.32 4.79
CA LYS A 167 17.45 17.25 3.35
C LYS A 167 16.26 17.59 2.47
N HIS A 168 15.08 17.07 2.82
CA HIS A 168 13.85 17.39 2.10
C HIS A 168 13.49 18.88 2.22
N LEU A 169 13.57 19.46 3.43
CA LEU A 169 13.32 20.89 3.65
C LEU A 169 14.30 21.78 2.88
N GLU A 170 15.59 21.43 2.83
CA GLU A 170 16.59 22.15 2.07
C GLU A 170 16.29 22.10 0.57
N PHE A 171 15.88 20.94 0.05
CA PHE A 171 15.41 20.80 -1.32
C PHE A 171 14.22 21.73 -1.63
N LEU A 172 13.21 21.78 -0.74
CA LEU A 172 12.06 22.67 -0.91
C LEU A 172 12.43 24.16 -0.83
N TYR A 173 13.36 24.52 0.07
CA TYR A 173 13.83 25.88 0.20
C TYR A 173 14.54 26.38 -1.07
N ASN A 174 15.33 25.51 -1.70
CA ASN A 174 16.05 25.80 -2.93
C ASN A 174 15.15 25.79 -4.17
N ASN A 175 14.06 25.03 -4.17
CA ASN A 175 13.11 24.89 -5.27
C ASN A 175 11.78 25.60 -4.98
N ARG A 176 11.83 26.90 -4.67
CA ARG A 176 10.62 27.67 -4.33
C ARG A 176 9.55 27.57 -5.42
N GLY A 177 8.34 27.16 -5.03
CA GLY A 177 7.21 27.04 -5.94
C GLY A 177 7.16 25.74 -6.75
N SER A 178 8.07 24.79 -6.53
CA SER A 178 7.98 23.46 -7.13
C SER A 178 6.85 22.64 -6.49
N ILE A 179 6.07 21.99 -7.34
CA ILE A 179 5.08 20.98 -6.91
C ILE A 179 5.85 19.80 -6.31
N THR A 180 5.50 19.42 -5.08
CA THR A 180 6.23 18.40 -4.31
C THR A 180 5.68 16.99 -4.55
N GLY A 181 4.38 16.89 -4.85
CA GLY A 181 3.71 15.65 -5.21
C GLY A 181 3.60 15.43 -6.72
N VAL A 182 2.77 14.47 -7.11
CA VAL A 182 2.40 14.25 -8.52
C VAL A 182 1.61 15.46 -9.01
N PRO A 183 2.06 16.18 -10.06
CA PRO A 183 1.35 17.35 -10.57
C PRO A 183 0.01 16.98 -11.17
N THR A 184 -1.01 17.79 -10.94
CA THR A 184 -2.28 17.69 -11.67
C THR A 184 -2.23 18.58 -12.91
N PRO A 185 -3.10 18.37 -13.91
CA PRO A 185 -3.19 19.30 -15.04
C PRO A 185 -3.78 20.67 -14.66
N PHE A 186 -4.11 20.91 -13.39
CA PHE A 186 -4.82 22.09 -12.91
C PHE A 186 -3.96 22.87 -11.91
N SER A 187 -3.35 23.95 -12.38
CA SER A 187 -2.49 24.81 -11.56
C SER A 187 -3.18 25.38 -10.33
N ASP A 188 -4.46 25.72 -10.40
CA ASP A 188 -5.24 26.18 -9.24
C ASP A 188 -5.47 25.09 -8.19
N LEU A 189 -5.56 23.83 -8.61
CA LEU A 189 -5.62 22.70 -7.68
C LEU A 189 -4.25 22.44 -7.05
N ASP A 190 -3.19 22.47 -7.86
CA ASP A 190 -1.82 22.26 -7.37
C ASP A 190 -1.35 23.38 -6.45
N ARG A 191 -1.87 24.61 -6.57
CA ARG A 191 -1.61 25.70 -5.60
C ARG A 191 -2.13 25.37 -4.21
N ILE A 192 -3.22 24.61 -4.11
CA ILE A 192 -3.81 24.23 -2.81
C ILE A 192 -3.17 22.93 -2.29
N CYS A 193 -2.98 21.94 -3.16
CA CYS A 193 -2.55 20.60 -2.78
C CYS A 193 -1.02 20.40 -2.82
N CYS A 194 -0.29 21.28 -3.51
CA CYS A 194 1.12 21.10 -3.87
C CYS A 194 1.36 19.80 -4.68
N GLY A 195 0.38 19.39 -5.48
CA GLY A 195 0.32 18.09 -6.15
C GLY A 195 -0.23 16.98 -5.26
N LEU A 196 -0.38 15.77 -5.81
CA LEU A 196 -0.81 14.61 -5.04
C LEU A 196 0.38 14.01 -4.29
N GLN A 197 0.37 14.11 -2.95
CA GLN A 197 1.51 13.73 -2.14
C GLN A 197 1.69 12.21 -2.07
N PRO A 198 2.94 11.72 -2.00
CA PRO A 198 3.20 10.30 -1.77
C PRO A 198 2.66 9.86 -0.42
N SER A 199 2.29 8.59 -0.31
CA SER A 199 1.65 8.00 0.87
C SER A 199 0.24 8.48 1.21
N ASP A 200 -0.34 9.41 0.45
CA ASP A 200 -1.70 9.90 0.69
C ASP A 200 -2.77 9.06 0.00
N LEU A 201 -3.91 8.92 0.68
CA LEU A 201 -5.15 8.42 0.10
C LEU A 201 -6.02 9.63 -0.26
N ILE A 202 -6.25 9.81 -1.56
CA ILE A 202 -7.03 10.91 -2.13
C ILE A 202 -8.38 10.36 -2.61
N ILE A 203 -9.47 10.95 -2.15
CA ILE A 203 -10.82 10.58 -2.56
C ILE A 203 -11.40 11.68 -3.47
N ILE A 204 -11.83 11.30 -4.67
CA ILE A 204 -12.68 12.14 -5.51
C ILE A 204 -14.08 11.55 -5.52
N ALA A 205 -15.05 12.31 -5.02
CA ALA A 205 -16.41 11.85 -4.91
C ALA A 205 -17.42 12.75 -5.61
N GLY A 206 -18.52 12.17 -6.05
CA GLY A 206 -19.54 12.87 -6.82
C GLY A 206 -20.72 11.98 -7.17
N ARG A 207 -21.85 12.59 -7.52
CA ARG A 207 -23.01 11.86 -8.06
C ARG A 207 -22.69 11.25 -9.43
N PRO A 208 -23.47 10.27 -9.92
CA PRO A 208 -23.36 9.81 -11.31
C PRO A 208 -23.38 10.99 -12.29
N SER A 209 -22.69 10.86 -13.41
CA SER A 209 -22.61 11.90 -14.47
C SER A 209 -21.91 13.22 -14.10
N MET A 210 -21.39 13.37 -12.88
CA MET A 210 -20.64 14.58 -12.48
C MET A 210 -19.23 14.67 -13.08
N GLY A 211 -18.69 13.59 -13.66
CA GLY A 211 -17.36 13.57 -14.29
C GLY A 211 -16.24 13.02 -13.40
N LYS A 212 -16.54 12.17 -12.41
CA LYS A 212 -15.53 11.53 -11.54
C LYS A 212 -14.44 10.81 -12.33
N THR A 213 -14.84 9.86 -13.17
CA THR A 213 -13.93 9.11 -14.04
C THR A 213 -13.13 10.05 -14.93
N SER A 214 -13.78 11.02 -15.57
CA SER A 214 -13.11 12.02 -16.40
C SER A 214 -12.03 12.80 -15.66
N LEU A 215 -12.30 13.25 -14.44
CA LEU A 215 -11.32 13.98 -13.62
C LEU A 215 -10.16 13.07 -13.20
N GLY A 216 -10.46 11.87 -12.70
CA GLY A 216 -9.45 10.90 -12.27
C GLY A 216 -8.53 10.47 -13.42
N LEU A 217 -9.09 10.19 -14.60
CA LEU A 217 -8.33 9.89 -15.81
C LEU A 217 -7.50 11.09 -16.25
N CYS A 218 -8.05 12.31 -16.24
CA CYS A 218 -7.34 13.51 -16.64
C CYS A 218 -6.09 13.75 -15.79
N ILE A 219 -6.19 13.55 -14.48
CA ILE A 219 -5.03 13.59 -13.58
C ILE A 219 -4.03 12.47 -13.95
N GLY A 220 -4.52 11.23 -14.07
CA GLY A 220 -3.69 10.06 -14.36
C GLY A 220 -2.91 10.16 -15.67
N TYR A 221 -3.58 10.36 -16.81
CA TYR A 221 -2.89 10.42 -18.10
C TYR A 221 -2.04 11.67 -18.25
N SER A 222 -2.39 12.80 -17.61
CA SER A 222 -1.56 14.01 -17.65
C SER A 222 -0.24 13.80 -16.88
N ALA A 223 -0.28 13.13 -15.73
CA ALA A 223 0.93 12.76 -15.00
C ALA A 223 1.86 11.87 -15.85
N ALA A 224 1.30 10.89 -16.56
CA ALA A 224 2.07 10.03 -17.45
C ALA A 224 2.59 10.76 -18.70
N LEU A 225 1.75 11.53 -19.40
CA LEU A 225 2.13 12.17 -20.68
C LEU A 225 3.06 13.37 -20.49
N LYS A 226 2.83 14.22 -19.48
CA LYS A 226 3.60 15.46 -19.30
C LYS A 226 4.82 15.29 -18.41
N HIS A 227 4.73 14.39 -17.43
CA HIS A 227 5.77 14.22 -16.40
C HIS A 227 6.44 12.83 -16.43
N ASN A 228 6.05 11.95 -17.37
CA ASN A 228 6.57 10.59 -17.49
C ASN A 228 6.47 9.78 -16.18
N ILE A 229 5.44 10.04 -15.39
CA ILE A 229 5.20 9.36 -14.11
C ILE A 229 4.43 8.06 -14.40
N PRO A 230 4.92 6.87 -13.99
CA PRO A 230 4.19 5.63 -14.17
C PRO A 230 2.88 5.60 -13.38
N VAL A 231 1.77 5.33 -14.07
CA VAL A 231 0.41 5.38 -13.51
C VAL A 231 -0.29 4.03 -13.68
N ALA A 232 -0.81 3.48 -12.60
CA ALA A 232 -1.66 2.29 -12.62
C ALA A 232 -3.13 2.70 -12.50
N ILE A 233 -4.00 2.24 -13.40
CA ILE A 233 -5.44 2.52 -13.42
C ILE A 233 -6.19 1.20 -13.25
N PHE A 234 -6.91 1.07 -12.14
CA PHE A 234 -7.81 -0.05 -11.86
C PHE A 234 -9.24 0.39 -12.15
N SER A 235 -9.83 -0.18 -13.20
CA SER A 235 -11.16 0.15 -13.68
C SER A 235 -12.12 -1.00 -13.43
N LEU A 236 -13.04 -0.79 -12.51
CA LEU A 236 -14.01 -1.80 -12.10
C LEU A 236 -15.36 -1.60 -12.79
N GLU A 237 -15.64 -0.41 -13.32
CA GLU A 237 -16.88 -0.08 -14.02
C GLU A 237 -16.74 -0.21 -15.56
N MET A 238 -15.61 0.22 -16.11
CA MET A 238 -15.39 0.33 -17.57
C MET A 238 -14.32 -0.66 -18.06
N SER A 239 -14.46 -1.13 -19.31
CA SER A 239 -13.41 -1.94 -19.94
C SER A 239 -12.18 -1.10 -20.28
N LYS A 240 -11.02 -1.75 -20.42
CA LYS A 240 -9.77 -1.08 -20.81
C LYS A 240 -9.89 -0.36 -22.16
N GLU A 241 -10.63 -0.92 -23.11
CA GLU A 241 -10.85 -0.32 -24.44
C GLU A 241 -11.66 0.98 -24.33
N GLN A 242 -12.72 0.98 -23.51
CA GLN A 242 -13.55 2.17 -23.29
C GLN A 242 -12.77 3.28 -22.59
N LEU A 243 -11.88 2.93 -21.65
CA LEU A 243 -11.01 3.88 -20.99
C LEU A 243 -9.98 4.48 -21.94
N VAL A 244 -9.29 3.65 -22.72
CA VAL A 244 -8.30 4.12 -23.72
C VAL A 244 -8.98 5.03 -24.74
N GLN A 245 -10.17 4.67 -25.22
CA GLN A 245 -10.96 5.51 -26.10
C GLN A 245 -11.23 6.88 -25.47
N ARG A 246 -11.68 6.93 -24.21
CA ARG A 246 -11.92 8.20 -23.50
C ARG A 246 -10.65 9.04 -23.35
N ILE A 247 -9.53 8.43 -22.99
CA ILE A 247 -8.24 9.13 -22.88
C ILE A 247 -7.85 9.71 -24.23
N LEU A 248 -8.00 8.93 -25.30
CA LEU A 248 -7.70 9.36 -26.67
C LEU A 248 -8.60 10.51 -27.12
N CYS A 249 -9.93 10.43 -26.92
CA CYS A 249 -10.88 11.52 -27.18
C CYS A 249 -10.50 12.80 -26.45
N ALA A 250 -10.23 12.68 -25.14
CA ALA A 250 -9.95 13.81 -24.27
C ALA A 250 -8.62 14.47 -24.66
N GLU A 251 -7.58 13.70 -24.96
CA GLU A 251 -6.29 14.28 -25.30
C GLU A 251 -6.25 14.83 -26.73
N ALA A 252 -6.88 14.14 -27.70
CA ALA A 252 -6.97 14.59 -29.09
C ALA A 252 -7.98 15.73 -29.31
N MET A 253 -8.83 16.02 -28.32
CA MET A 253 -9.95 16.99 -28.43
C MET A 253 -10.89 16.64 -29.59
N VAL A 254 -11.25 15.36 -29.69
CA VAL A 254 -12.18 14.81 -30.69
C VAL A 254 -13.46 14.35 -30.00
N ASP A 255 -14.60 14.72 -30.56
CA ASP A 255 -15.91 14.46 -29.99
C ASP A 255 -16.15 12.95 -29.81
N GLN A 256 -16.50 12.55 -28.58
CA GLN A 256 -16.70 11.15 -28.23
C GLN A 256 -17.89 10.53 -28.98
N HIS A 257 -18.94 11.30 -29.25
CA HIS A 257 -20.10 10.86 -30.02
C HIS A 257 -19.68 10.52 -31.46
N ARG A 258 -18.88 11.37 -32.10
CA ARG A 258 -18.38 11.14 -33.48
C ARG A 258 -17.57 9.85 -33.58
N ILE A 259 -16.71 9.57 -32.59
CA ILE A 259 -15.94 8.32 -32.57
C ILE A 259 -16.86 7.11 -32.40
N ARG A 260 -17.91 7.24 -31.59
CA ARG A 260 -18.88 6.16 -31.38
C ARG A 260 -19.79 5.94 -32.59
N THR A 261 -20.15 6.97 -33.33
CA THR A 261 -20.95 6.87 -34.56
C THR A 261 -20.12 6.54 -35.80
N GLY A 262 -18.80 6.70 -35.72
CA GLY A 262 -17.89 6.54 -36.86
C GLY A 262 -17.86 7.73 -37.81
N GLU A 263 -18.45 8.86 -37.43
CA GLU A 263 -18.56 10.08 -38.24
C GLU A 263 -17.32 10.97 -38.07
N LEU A 264 -16.14 10.41 -38.34
CA LEU A 264 -14.86 11.10 -38.22
C LEU A 264 -14.45 11.70 -39.57
N ASP A 265 -13.98 12.95 -39.55
CA ASP A 265 -13.33 13.56 -40.70
C ASP A 265 -11.84 13.21 -40.73
N GLU A 266 -11.16 13.58 -41.82
CA GLU A 266 -9.73 13.31 -42.00
C GLU A 266 -8.89 14.01 -40.91
N ASP A 267 -9.28 15.22 -40.49
CA ASP A 267 -8.61 16.00 -39.45
C ASP A 267 -8.69 15.31 -38.07
N ASP A 268 -9.87 14.81 -37.71
CA ASP A 268 -10.07 14.04 -36.47
C ASP A 268 -9.26 12.76 -36.50
N TRP A 269 -9.21 12.07 -37.63
CA TRP A 269 -8.39 10.86 -37.77
C TRP A 269 -6.90 11.15 -37.61
N GLN A 270 -6.42 12.27 -38.15
CA GLN A 270 -5.05 12.72 -37.98
C GLN A 270 -4.73 13.03 -36.51
N LYS A 271 -5.58 13.79 -35.81
CA LYS A 271 -5.40 14.10 -34.37
C LYS A 271 -5.36 12.84 -33.51
N LEU A 272 -6.25 11.88 -33.80
CA LEU A 272 -6.28 10.59 -33.09
C LEU A 272 -4.99 9.79 -33.32
N HIS A 273 -4.51 9.74 -34.56
CA HIS A 273 -3.27 9.02 -34.89
C HIS A 273 -2.04 9.62 -34.19
N GLU A 274 -1.89 10.94 -34.23
CA GLU A 274 -0.81 11.66 -33.55
C GLU A 274 -0.84 11.43 -32.03
N THR A 275 -2.04 11.47 -31.44
CA THR A 275 -2.23 11.26 -30.00
C THR A 275 -1.97 9.82 -29.59
N ALA A 276 -2.40 8.85 -30.41
CA ALA A 276 -2.13 7.43 -30.19
C ALA A 276 -0.62 7.15 -30.14
N GLY A 277 0.17 7.79 -31.01
CA GLY A 277 1.63 7.67 -30.99
C GLY A 277 2.29 8.17 -29.69
N LYS A 278 1.72 9.22 -29.06
CA LYS A 278 2.17 9.73 -27.75
C LYS A 278 1.74 8.78 -26.62
N LEU A 279 0.49 8.35 -26.62
CA LEU A 279 -0.07 7.45 -25.60
C LEU A 279 0.62 6.09 -25.57
N ALA A 280 1.01 5.55 -26.73
CA ALA A 280 1.72 4.27 -26.82
C ALA A 280 3.09 4.27 -26.08
N LYS A 281 3.70 5.44 -25.88
CA LYS A 281 4.96 5.61 -25.15
C LYS A 281 4.77 5.98 -23.69
N ALA A 282 3.56 6.37 -23.29
CA ALA A 282 3.27 6.83 -21.94
C ALA A 282 3.25 5.65 -20.96
N PRO A 283 3.80 5.80 -19.74
CA PRO A 283 3.83 4.72 -18.75
C PRO A 283 2.48 4.57 -18.03
N ILE A 284 1.42 4.26 -18.79
CA ILE A 284 0.06 4.03 -18.28
C ILE A 284 -0.25 2.53 -18.32
N TYR A 285 -0.66 1.97 -17.19
CA TYR A 285 -0.97 0.55 -17.04
C TYR A 285 -2.41 0.39 -16.56
N ILE A 286 -3.24 -0.34 -17.32
CA ILE A 286 -4.67 -0.47 -17.05
C ILE A 286 -5.01 -1.91 -16.68
N ASP A 287 -5.84 -2.06 -15.66
CA ASP A 287 -6.44 -3.32 -15.24
C ASP A 287 -7.96 -3.15 -15.15
N ASP A 288 -8.69 -3.90 -15.97
CA ASP A 288 -10.17 -3.90 -16.02
C ASP A 288 -10.80 -5.11 -15.31
N THR A 289 -10.07 -5.77 -14.40
CA THR A 289 -10.59 -6.88 -13.60
C THR A 289 -11.77 -6.41 -12.73
N ALA A 290 -12.97 -6.90 -13.05
CA ALA A 290 -14.15 -6.62 -12.27
C ALA A 290 -14.02 -7.15 -10.83
N ALA A 291 -14.59 -6.42 -9.88
CA ALA A 291 -14.73 -6.85 -8.49
C ALA A 291 -13.39 -7.21 -7.79
N ILE A 292 -12.30 -6.54 -8.17
CA ILE A 292 -10.96 -6.77 -7.61
C ILE A 292 -10.88 -6.43 -6.12
N THR A 293 -10.13 -7.23 -5.37
CA THR A 293 -9.85 -6.98 -3.95
C THR A 293 -8.64 -6.05 -3.77
N VAL A 294 -8.55 -5.34 -2.63
CA VAL A 294 -7.38 -4.49 -2.34
C VAL A 294 -6.08 -5.29 -2.30
N ARG A 295 -6.14 -6.57 -1.92
CA ARG A 295 -4.97 -7.48 -1.88
C ARG A 295 -4.43 -7.75 -3.29
N GLN A 296 -5.32 -7.96 -4.27
CA GLN A 296 -4.93 -8.13 -5.67
C GLN A 296 -4.40 -6.82 -6.26
N VAL A 297 -5.03 -5.69 -5.99
CA VAL A 297 -4.51 -4.35 -6.36
C VAL A 297 -3.10 -4.17 -5.81
N ARG A 298 -2.87 -4.50 -4.53
CA ARG A 298 -1.56 -4.43 -3.89
C ARG A 298 -0.51 -5.32 -4.57
N ALA A 299 -0.85 -6.57 -4.88
CA ALA A 299 0.07 -7.49 -5.55
C ALA A 299 0.51 -6.95 -6.92
N LYS A 300 -0.44 -6.50 -7.74
CA LYS A 300 -0.17 -5.94 -9.06
C LYS A 300 0.62 -4.62 -8.99
N ALA A 301 0.27 -3.74 -8.05
CA ALA A 301 0.98 -2.48 -7.83
C ALA A 301 2.43 -2.69 -7.37
N ARG A 302 2.69 -3.65 -6.46
CA ARG A 302 4.04 -4.03 -6.05
C ARG A 302 4.88 -4.54 -7.23
N GLN A 303 4.29 -5.43 -8.03
CA GLN A 303 4.98 -5.97 -9.20
C GLN A 303 5.36 -4.84 -10.17
N LEU A 304 4.42 -3.95 -10.48
CA LEU A 304 4.67 -2.81 -11.36
C LEU A 304 5.73 -1.87 -10.79
N GLN A 305 5.68 -1.57 -9.49
CA GLN A 305 6.68 -0.74 -8.83
C GLN A 305 8.09 -1.34 -8.93
N ALA A 306 8.23 -2.65 -8.75
CA ALA A 306 9.51 -3.34 -8.84
C ALA A 306 10.06 -3.40 -10.28
N GLU A 307 9.19 -3.59 -11.28
CA GLU A 307 9.60 -3.73 -12.68
C GLU A 307 9.85 -2.39 -13.39
N LYS A 308 8.99 -1.40 -13.15
CA LYS A 308 8.91 -0.17 -13.97
C LYS A 308 8.82 1.12 -13.15
N GLY A 309 8.80 1.00 -11.82
CA GLY A 309 8.43 2.11 -10.94
C GLY A 309 6.92 2.36 -10.93
N LEU A 310 6.47 3.10 -9.93
CA LEU A 310 5.07 3.49 -9.77
C LEU A 310 5.02 4.84 -9.08
N GLY A 311 4.24 5.78 -9.63
CA GLY A 311 4.10 7.12 -9.08
C GLY A 311 2.67 7.55 -8.78
N LEU A 312 1.66 6.88 -9.34
CA LEU A 312 0.25 7.14 -9.03
C LEU A 312 -0.60 5.89 -9.25
N ILE A 313 -1.54 5.64 -8.34
CA ILE A 313 -2.58 4.62 -8.49
C ILE A 313 -3.92 5.32 -8.61
N VAL A 314 -4.72 4.97 -9.62
CA VAL A 314 -6.11 5.44 -9.81
C VAL A 314 -7.05 4.25 -9.71
N ILE A 315 -8.12 4.35 -8.91
CA ILE A 315 -9.13 3.29 -8.73
C ILE A 315 -10.52 3.85 -9.05
N ASP A 316 -11.18 3.30 -10.06
CA ASP A 316 -12.52 3.69 -10.52
C ASP A 316 -13.51 2.52 -10.46
N TYR A 317 -14.38 2.40 -9.45
CA TYR A 317 -14.52 3.20 -8.24
C TYR A 317 -14.68 2.28 -7.02
N LEU A 318 -14.47 2.83 -5.82
CA LEU A 318 -14.34 2.07 -4.57
C LEU A 318 -15.48 1.10 -4.29
N GLN A 319 -16.72 1.52 -4.52
CA GLN A 319 -17.88 0.70 -4.21
C GLN A 319 -18.12 -0.47 -5.18
N LEU A 320 -17.22 -0.76 -6.11
CA LEU A 320 -17.20 -2.01 -6.87
C LEU A 320 -16.16 -3.01 -6.38
N MET A 321 -15.27 -2.59 -5.47
CA MET A 321 -14.29 -3.50 -4.88
C MET A 321 -14.97 -4.51 -3.95
N GLN A 322 -14.39 -5.71 -3.87
CA GLN A 322 -14.79 -6.75 -2.93
C GLN A 322 -13.92 -6.72 -1.68
N GLY A 323 -14.56 -6.85 -0.52
CA GLY A 323 -13.92 -7.16 0.74
C GLY A 323 -13.38 -8.60 0.79
N SER A 324 -12.45 -8.85 1.70
CA SER A 324 -11.78 -10.16 1.83
C SER A 324 -12.65 -11.24 2.50
N ARG A 325 -13.82 -10.87 3.05
CA ARG A 325 -14.79 -11.78 3.68
C ARG A 325 -16.20 -11.40 3.21
N ARG A 326 -17.15 -12.34 3.24
CA ARG A 326 -18.59 -12.02 3.10
C ARG A 326 -18.97 -11.10 4.27
N PRO A 327 -19.21 -9.80 4.05
CA PRO A 327 -19.53 -8.89 5.13
C PRO A 327 -21.02 -9.00 5.45
N GLU A 328 -21.38 -8.94 6.73
CA GLU A 328 -22.78 -8.74 7.16
C GLU A 328 -23.27 -7.31 6.85
N ASN A 329 -22.35 -6.36 6.67
CA ASN A 329 -22.67 -4.94 6.45
C ASN A 329 -21.70 -4.26 5.46
N ARG A 330 -22.25 -3.65 4.40
CA ARG A 330 -21.49 -2.93 3.35
C ARG A 330 -20.65 -1.79 3.90
N GLN A 331 -21.09 -1.13 4.98
CA GLN A 331 -20.33 -0.03 5.60
C GLN A 331 -19.01 -0.51 6.21
N GLN A 332 -19.00 -1.71 6.80
CA GLN A 332 -17.79 -2.30 7.37
C GLN A 332 -16.81 -2.69 6.25
N GLU A 333 -17.33 -3.25 5.16
CA GLU A 333 -16.51 -3.60 3.99
C GLU A 333 -15.80 -2.38 3.40
N ILE A 334 -16.50 -1.26 3.22
CA ILE A 334 -15.88 -0.03 2.71
C ILE A 334 -14.84 0.51 3.71
N SER A 335 -15.07 0.33 5.01
CA SER A 335 -14.09 0.69 6.04
C SER A 335 -12.81 -0.13 5.97
N GLU A 336 -12.93 -1.43 5.72
CA GLU A 336 -11.77 -2.30 5.52
C GLU A 336 -11.01 -1.96 4.24
N ILE A 337 -11.73 -1.69 3.14
CA ILE A 337 -11.15 -1.25 1.88
C ILE A 337 -10.37 0.05 2.05
N SER A 338 -11.00 1.06 2.67
CA SER A 338 -10.41 2.37 2.95
C SER A 338 -9.08 2.26 3.69
N ARG A 339 -9.06 1.57 4.84
CA ARG A 339 -7.84 1.33 5.63
C ARG A 339 -6.79 0.58 4.83
N SER A 340 -7.19 -0.42 4.04
CA SER A 340 -6.28 -1.22 3.25
C SER A 340 -5.63 -0.42 2.12
N LEU A 341 -6.36 0.53 1.53
CA LEU A 341 -5.85 1.46 0.52
C LEU A 341 -4.93 2.51 1.12
N LYS A 342 -5.24 3.06 2.30
CA LYS A 342 -4.30 3.93 3.02
C LYS A 342 -3.02 3.19 3.39
N GLY A 343 -3.14 1.93 3.80
CA GLY A 343 -2.00 1.04 4.01
C GLY A 343 -1.17 0.85 2.74
N LEU A 344 -1.82 0.61 1.60
CA LEU A 344 -1.17 0.48 0.28
C LEU A 344 -0.41 1.75 -0.11
N ALA A 345 -1.04 2.92 0.04
CA ALA A 345 -0.42 4.21 -0.29
C ALA A 345 0.89 4.41 0.50
N LYS A 346 0.85 4.18 1.81
CA LYS A 346 2.01 4.29 2.71
C LYS A 346 3.10 3.27 2.40
N GLU A 347 2.70 2.03 2.13
CA GLU A 347 3.64 0.93 1.88
C GLU A 347 4.44 1.14 0.60
N LEU A 348 3.78 1.57 -0.48
CA LEU A 348 4.44 1.82 -1.77
C LEU A 348 4.99 3.25 -1.88
N ASN A 349 4.70 4.11 -0.91
CA ASN A 349 5.04 5.54 -0.94
C ASN A 349 4.55 6.25 -2.22
N VAL A 350 3.30 5.97 -2.63
CA VAL A 350 2.66 6.57 -3.82
C VAL A 350 1.28 7.14 -3.45
N PRO A 351 0.83 8.23 -4.09
CA PRO A 351 -0.55 8.68 -3.99
C PRO A 351 -1.51 7.62 -4.54
N VAL A 352 -2.58 7.34 -3.80
CA VAL A 352 -3.70 6.51 -4.24
C VAL A 352 -4.92 7.39 -4.43
N LEU A 353 -5.31 7.61 -5.68
CA LEU A 353 -6.50 8.35 -6.08
C LEU A 353 -7.68 7.38 -6.26
N ALA A 354 -8.60 7.37 -5.31
CA ALA A 354 -9.77 6.49 -5.37
C ALA A 354 -11.05 7.30 -5.63
N LEU A 355 -11.79 6.89 -6.65
CA LEU A 355 -13.07 7.50 -7.00
C LEU A 355 -14.18 6.88 -6.14
N ALA A 356 -15.12 7.71 -5.69
CA ALA A 356 -16.22 7.27 -4.85
C ALA A 356 -17.56 7.85 -5.31
N GLN A 357 -18.61 7.06 -5.24
CA GLN A 357 -19.97 7.55 -5.46
C GLN A 357 -20.59 8.12 -4.18
N LEU A 358 -21.35 9.20 -4.31
CA LEU A 358 -22.12 9.78 -3.20
C LEU A 358 -23.52 9.19 -3.07
N SER A 359 -24.06 9.22 -1.85
CA SER A 359 -25.45 8.88 -1.56
C SER A 359 -26.43 9.74 -2.38
N ARG A 360 -27.64 9.20 -2.62
CA ARG A 360 -28.74 9.94 -3.26
C ARG A 360 -29.30 11.05 -2.37
N SER A 361 -28.99 11.06 -1.06
CA SER A 361 -29.44 12.09 -0.10
C SER A 361 -29.06 13.51 -0.51
N VAL A 362 -27.94 13.68 -1.23
CA VAL A 362 -27.49 14.97 -1.78
C VAL A 362 -28.59 15.65 -2.59
N GLU A 363 -29.37 14.87 -3.35
CA GLU A 363 -30.36 15.38 -4.31
C GLU A 363 -31.64 15.86 -3.62
N GLN A 364 -31.88 15.46 -2.37
CA GLN A 364 -33.05 15.84 -1.59
C GLN A 364 -32.88 17.20 -0.90
N ARG A 365 -31.64 17.70 -0.81
CA ARG A 365 -31.34 18.98 -0.16
C ARG A 365 -31.57 20.15 -1.12
N PRO A 366 -32.01 21.32 -0.62
CA PRO A 366 -32.10 22.53 -1.44
C PRO A 366 -30.75 22.91 -2.05
N ASN A 367 -29.68 22.84 -1.25
CA ASN A 367 -28.31 22.97 -1.72
C ASN A 367 -27.76 21.58 -2.06
N LYS A 368 -27.56 21.34 -3.35
CA LYS A 368 -27.08 20.06 -3.90
C LYS A 368 -25.54 19.94 -3.92
N ARG A 369 -24.82 20.92 -3.35
CA ARG A 369 -23.37 20.81 -3.16
C ARG A 369 -23.06 19.67 -2.16
N PRO A 370 -22.21 18.71 -2.53
CA PRO A 370 -21.81 17.65 -1.63
C PRO A 370 -21.10 18.18 -0.38
N VAL A 371 -21.29 17.49 0.73
CA VAL A 371 -20.59 17.70 1.99
C VAL A 371 -20.09 16.36 2.53
N MET A 372 -19.23 16.39 3.53
CA MET A 372 -18.63 15.18 4.12
C MET A 372 -19.65 14.13 4.54
N SER A 373 -20.80 14.54 5.10
CA SER A 373 -21.86 13.61 5.50
C SER A 373 -22.50 12.85 4.34
N ASP A 374 -22.26 13.21 3.08
CA ASP A 374 -22.80 12.49 1.91
C ASP A 374 -21.98 11.25 1.52
N LEU A 375 -20.80 11.08 2.14
CA LEU A 375 -20.02 9.84 2.13
C LEU A 375 -20.57 8.82 3.17
N ARG A 376 -21.76 9.05 3.75
CA ARG A 376 -22.26 8.39 4.99
C ARG A 376 -22.27 6.87 5.01
N GLU A 377 -22.36 6.21 3.85
CA GLU A 377 -22.21 4.75 3.75
C GLU A 377 -20.78 4.30 4.08
N SER A 378 -19.88 5.24 4.42
CA SER A 378 -18.43 5.08 4.48
C SER A 378 -17.78 6.11 5.41
N GLY A 379 -18.30 6.33 6.63
CA GLY A 379 -17.69 7.28 7.59
C GLY A 379 -16.20 7.04 7.92
N SER A 380 -15.70 5.85 7.62
CA SER A 380 -14.27 5.49 7.63
C SER A 380 -13.45 6.13 6.50
N LEU A 381 -14.01 6.30 5.29
CA LEU A 381 -13.34 7.03 4.19
C LEU A 381 -13.02 8.46 4.62
N GLU A 382 -13.94 9.10 5.34
CA GLU A 382 -13.72 10.42 5.91
C GLU A 382 -12.53 10.43 6.88
N GLN A 383 -12.33 9.38 7.67
CA GLN A 383 -11.24 9.33 8.65
C GLN A 383 -9.89 9.00 8.01
N ASP A 384 -9.86 8.01 7.11
CA ASP A 384 -8.63 7.45 6.56
C ASP A 384 -8.02 8.28 5.42
N ALA A 385 -8.83 8.99 4.63
CA ALA A 385 -8.34 9.78 3.51
C ALA A 385 -7.61 11.06 3.97
N ASP A 386 -6.54 11.43 3.29
CA ASP A 386 -5.77 12.65 3.61
C ASP A 386 -6.30 13.86 2.84
N LEU A 387 -6.86 13.63 1.64
CA LEU A 387 -7.48 14.65 0.79
C LEU A 387 -8.83 14.14 0.26
N ILE A 388 -9.89 14.95 0.43
CA ILE A 388 -11.23 14.63 -0.09
C ILE A 388 -11.73 15.79 -0.94
N MET A 389 -12.05 15.49 -2.19
CA MET A 389 -12.58 16.43 -3.17
C MET A 389 -13.95 15.97 -3.66
N PHE A 390 -14.91 16.88 -3.68
CA PHE A 390 -16.21 16.64 -4.31
C PHE A 390 -16.31 17.36 -5.65
N ILE A 391 -16.93 16.69 -6.63
CA ILE A 391 -17.28 17.30 -7.90
C ILE A 391 -18.75 17.74 -7.86
N TYR A 392 -18.98 19.01 -8.15
CA TYR A 392 -20.31 19.58 -8.31
C TYR A 392 -20.42 20.36 -9.61
N ARG A 393 -21.49 20.10 -10.38
CA ARG A 393 -21.80 20.82 -11.61
C ARG A 393 -23.22 21.35 -11.53
N ASP A 394 -23.35 22.67 -11.44
CA ASP A 394 -24.64 23.34 -11.26
C ASP A 394 -25.56 23.11 -12.46
N GLU A 395 -25.01 23.18 -13.67
CA GLU A 395 -25.72 22.95 -14.94
C GLU A 395 -26.42 21.58 -15.06
N TYR A 396 -26.00 20.57 -14.28
CA TYR A 396 -26.66 19.26 -14.26
C TYR A 396 -28.03 19.35 -13.59
N TYR A 397 -28.17 20.23 -12.60
CA TYR A 397 -29.40 20.40 -11.84
C TYR A 397 -30.23 21.59 -12.32
N ASN A 398 -29.58 22.62 -12.87
CA ASN A 398 -30.18 23.89 -13.26
C ASN A 398 -29.91 24.17 -14.74
N ARG A 399 -30.94 24.06 -15.60
CA ARG A 399 -30.81 24.28 -17.05
C ARG A 399 -30.44 25.73 -17.43
N ASP A 400 -30.85 26.66 -16.58
CA ASP A 400 -30.61 28.10 -16.74
C ASP A 400 -29.41 28.60 -15.92
N SER A 401 -28.54 27.70 -15.48
CA SER A 401 -27.32 28.07 -14.75
C SER A 401 -26.45 29.04 -15.54
N ASP A 402 -25.93 30.07 -14.88
CA ASP A 402 -24.91 30.98 -15.44
C ASP A 402 -23.52 30.31 -15.50
N LYS A 403 -23.35 29.15 -14.84
CA LYS A 403 -22.10 28.38 -14.76
C LYS A 403 -22.10 27.16 -15.69
N LYS A 404 -22.57 27.31 -16.94
CA LYS A 404 -22.55 26.23 -17.94
C LYS A 404 -21.12 25.83 -18.28
N GLY A 405 -20.87 24.53 -18.34
CA GLY A 405 -19.53 23.98 -18.57
C GLY A 405 -18.53 24.23 -17.44
N ILE A 406 -18.96 24.72 -16.27
CA ILE A 406 -18.08 24.90 -15.10
C ILE A 406 -18.37 23.81 -14.07
N ALA A 407 -17.31 23.23 -13.52
CA ALA A 407 -17.34 22.27 -12.45
C ALA A 407 -16.61 22.83 -11.22
N GLU A 408 -17.27 22.80 -10.07
CA GLU A 408 -16.69 23.12 -8.77
C GLU A 408 -16.05 21.85 -8.19
N ILE A 409 -14.75 21.92 -7.92
CA ILE A 409 -13.98 20.92 -7.18
C ILE A 409 -13.85 21.41 -5.74
N ILE A 410 -14.67 20.85 -4.86
CA ILE A 410 -14.81 21.26 -3.46
C ILE A 410 -13.86 20.40 -2.62
N ILE A 411 -12.73 20.97 -2.23
CA ILE A 411 -11.76 20.35 -1.31
C ILE A 411 -12.34 20.45 0.10
N SER A 412 -12.97 19.38 0.58
CA SER A 412 -13.68 19.36 1.86
C SER A 412 -12.83 18.88 3.02
N LYS A 413 -11.77 18.11 2.75
CA LYS A 413 -10.78 17.69 3.73
C LYS A 413 -9.40 17.79 3.10
N HIS A 414 -8.45 18.38 3.81
CA HIS A 414 -7.04 18.35 3.46
C HIS A 414 -6.24 18.28 4.75
N ARG A 415 -5.51 17.19 4.97
CA ARG A 415 -4.81 16.93 6.23
C ARG A 415 -3.59 17.84 6.44
N ASN A 416 -2.94 18.21 5.35
CA ASN A 416 -1.65 18.91 5.36
C ASN A 416 -1.72 20.31 4.73
N GLY A 417 -2.92 20.86 4.52
CA GLY A 417 -3.08 22.17 3.89
C GLY A 417 -4.53 22.68 3.94
N PRO A 418 -4.82 23.78 3.22
CA PRO A 418 -6.12 24.42 3.30
C PRO A 418 -7.20 23.65 2.54
N VAL A 419 -8.45 23.88 2.95
CA VAL A 419 -9.67 23.51 2.20
C VAL A 419 -10.10 24.68 1.33
N GLY A 420 -10.91 24.41 0.30
CA GLY A 420 -11.33 25.45 -0.64
C GLY A 420 -12.14 24.91 -1.81
N VAL A 421 -12.48 25.79 -2.73
CA VAL A 421 -13.20 25.44 -3.96
C VAL A 421 -12.37 25.91 -5.14
N VAL A 422 -12.11 25.00 -6.08
CA VAL A 422 -11.46 25.28 -7.36
C VAL A 422 -12.49 25.12 -8.46
N GLU A 423 -12.55 26.07 -9.39
CA GLU A 423 -13.44 25.98 -10.55
C GLU A 423 -12.63 25.52 -11.77
N LEU A 424 -13.13 24.48 -12.45
CA LEU A 424 -12.56 23.92 -13.66
C LEU A 424 -13.57 23.97 -14.81
N GLY A 425 -13.09 24.07 -16.04
CA GLY A 425 -13.93 23.88 -17.22
C GLY A 425 -14.17 22.40 -17.47
N PHE A 426 -15.39 22.03 -17.85
CA PHE A 426 -15.75 20.67 -18.25
C PHE A 426 -16.33 20.67 -19.67
N LEU A 427 -15.54 20.16 -20.60
CA LEU A 427 -15.91 20.00 -22.01
C LEU A 427 -16.62 18.66 -22.16
N LYS A 428 -17.95 18.68 -22.27
CA LYS A 428 -18.80 17.47 -22.28
C LYS A 428 -18.53 16.59 -23.49
N GLU A 429 -18.29 17.22 -24.63
CA GLU A 429 -18.06 16.64 -25.95
C GLU A 429 -16.82 15.74 -25.94
N PHE A 430 -15.80 16.15 -25.18
CA PHE A 430 -14.52 15.44 -25.05
C PHE A 430 -14.39 14.67 -23.73
N THR A 431 -15.37 14.81 -22.82
CA THR A 431 -15.30 14.34 -21.44
C THR A 431 -14.05 14.78 -20.69
N LYS A 432 -13.58 16.02 -20.96
CA LYS A 432 -12.29 16.56 -20.49
C LYS A 432 -12.50 17.69 -19.49
N PHE A 433 -11.71 17.67 -18.43
CA PHE A 433 -11.55 18.83 -17.55
C PHE A 433 -10.38 19.70 -18.04
N VAL A 434 -10.57 21.02 -18.02
CA VAL A 434 -9.55 22.00 -18.42
C VAL A 434 -9.42 23.09 -17.36
N PRO A 435 -8.24 23.71 -17.21
CA PRO A 435 -8.09 24.91 -16.38
C PRO A 435 -9.00 26.04 -16.88
N LEU A 436 -9.61 26.79 -15.96
CA LEU A 436 -10.29 28.03 -16.33
C LEU A 436 -9.26 29.15 -16.44
N ILE A 437 -9.24 29.85 -17.57
CA ILE A 437 -8.51 31.10 -17.70
C ILE A 437 -9.40 32.17 -17.06
N LYS A 438 -9.09 32.58 -15.84
CA LYS A 438 -9.68 33.79 -15.27
C LYS A 438 -9.04 34.97 -15.98
N ASN A 439 -9.79 35.70 -16.79
CA ASN A 439 -9.36 37.03 -17.23
C ASN A 439 -9.08 37.83 -15.95
N MET A 440 -7.83 38.26 -15.77
CA MET A 440 -7.50 39.26 -14.76
C MET A 440 -8.13 40.58 -15.23
N GLU A 441 -9.42 40.77 -14.96
CA GLU A 441 -10.03 42.09 -14.98
C GLU A 441 -9.69 42.78 -13.66
N GLU A 442 -8.81 43.77 -13.78
CA GLU A 442 -8.61 44.99 -12.97
C GLU A 442 -8.93 44.93 -11.46
N GLY A 443 -7.87 45.10 -10.65
CA GLY A 443 -7.92 45.40 -9.22
C GLY A 443 -6.55 45.42 -8.58
#